data_AF-A0A4Q2SB50-F1
#
_entry.id   AF-A0A4Q2SB50-F1
#
_cell.length_a   1.000
_cell.length_b   1.000
_cell.length_c   1.000
_cell.angle_alpha   90.00
_cell.angle_beta   90.00
_cell.angle_gamma   90.00
#
_symmetry.space_group_name_H-M   'P 1'
#
loop_
_entity.id
_entity.type
_entity.pdbx_description
1 polymer ?
#
loop_
_entity_poly.entity_id
_entity_poly.type
_entity_poly.pdbx_seq_one_letter_code
_entity_poly.pdbx_strand_id
1 'polypeptide(L)'
;MSGDVSASTWQVEIQLGEHDGRTRAVARLRTHDRTALVGTGLARLNPTDRDVPEIGAELATARALHDLADRLLGAAVGDIADVTHEDVELRDLR
;
A
#
# COMPACT_ATOMS: atom_id res chain seq x y z
N MET A 1 -30.89 1.38 22.10
CA MET A 1 -30.46 1.95 20.82
C MET A 1 -29.34 1.08 20.30
N SER A 2 -29.62 0.17 19.36
CA SER A 2 -28.57 -0.54 18.64
C SER A 2 -28.10 0.40 17.54
N GLY A 3 -26.97 1.08 17.73
CA GLY A 3 -26.37 1.88 16.67
C GLY A 3 -25.93 0.93 15.55
N ASP A 4 -26.47 1.12 14.36
CA ASP A 4 -25.99 0.39 13.19
C ASP A 4 -24.53 0.76 12.97
N VAL A 5 -23.66 -0.25 12.89
CA VAL A 5 -22.26 -0.03 12.52
C VAL A 5 -22.25 0.25 11.03
N SER A 6 -22.08 1.52 10.67
CA SER A 6 -21.81 1.93 9.29
C SER A 6 -20.47 1.34 8.84
N ALA A 7 -20.50 0.26 8.08
CA ALA A 7 -19.32 -0.32 7.45
C ALA A 7 -19.07 0.32 6.07
N SER A 8 -17.81 0.63 5.76
CA SER A 8 -17.37 0.99 4.43
C SER A 8 -16.40 -0.05 3.89
N THR A 9 -16.38 -0.25 2.57
CA THR A 9 -15.48 -1.21 1.91
C THR A 9 -14.54 -0.46 0.98
N TRP A 10 -13.25 -0.71 1.13
CA TRP A 10 -12.20 -0.16 0.28
C TRP A 10 -11.54 -1.30 -0.50
N GLN A 11 -11.12 -1.02 -1.74
CA GLN A 11 -10.53 -2.01 -2.64
C GLN A 11 -9.11 -1.61 -3.02
N VAL A 12 -8.20 -2.56 -2.93
CA VAL A 12 -6.83 -2.44 -3.44
C VAL A 12 -6.69 -3.35 -4.66
N GLU A 13 -6.38 -2.75 -5.80
CA GLU A 13 -6.03 -3.48 -7.03
C GLU A 13 -4.53 -3.77 -7.03
N ILE A 14 -4.13 -5.03 -7.16
CA ILE A 14 -2.72 -5.44 -7.23
C ILE A 14 -2.41 -5.96 -8.62
N GLN A 15 -1.46 -5.31 -9.29
CA GLN A 15 -0.97 -5.71 -10.60
C GLN A 15 0.43 -6.26 -10.48
N LEU A 16 0.64 -7.48 -10.98
CA LEU A 16 1.93 -8.17 -11.00
C LEU A 16 2.49 -8.18 -12.42
N GLY A 17 3.81 -8.01 -12.52
CA GLY A 17 4.54 -8.15 -13.77
C GLY A 17 5.91 -8.77 -13.51
N GLU A 18 6.36 -9.60 -14.43
CA GLU A 18 7.67 -10.25 -14.38
C GLU A 18 8.53 -9.79 -15.56
N HIS A 19 9.78 -9.42 -15.26
CA HIS A 19 10.77 -9.07 -16.28
C HIS A 19 12.18 -9.35 -15.77
N ASP A 20 13.01 -10.04 -16.56
CA ASP A 20 14.42 -10.35 -16.26
C ASP A 20 14.66 -10.96 -14.86
N GLY A 21 13.85 -11.95 -14.46
CA GLY A 21 13.99 -12.60 -13.14
C GLY A 21 13.64 -11.67 -11.96
N ARG A 22 12.94 -10.57 -12.22
CA ARG A 22 12.38 -9.68 -11.20
C ARG A 22 10.86 -9.69 -11.29
N THR A 23 10.23 -9.82 -10.13
CA THR A 23 8.78 -9.65 -9.98
C THR A 23 8.52 -8.25 -9.45
N ARG A 24 7.60 -7.53 -10.10
CA ARG A 24 7.14 -6.20 -9.70
C ARG A 24 5.66 -6.29 -9.36
N ALA A 25 5.28 -5.68 -8.24
CA ALA A 25 3.90 -5.48 -7.85
C ALA A 25 3.57 -3.98 -7.76
N VAL A 26 2.35 -3.63 -8.13
CA VAL A 26 1.76 -2.29 -7.97
C VAL A 26 0.43 -2.45 -7.26
N ALA A 27 0.30 -1.88 -6.06
CA ALA A 27 -0.91 -1.88 -5.26
C ALA A 27 -1.58 -0.51 -5.36
N ARG A 28 -2.83 -0.44 -5.83
CA ARG A 28 -3.57 0.81 -6.03
C ARG A 28 -4.83 0.82 -5.18
N LEU A 29 -4.88 1.74 -4.21
CA LEU A 29 -6.09 2.04 -3.45
C LEU A 29 -6.84 3.17 -4.14
N ARG A 30 -8.15 2.97 -4.37
CA ARG A 30 -9.04 4.03 -4.84
C ARG A 30 -9.89 4.51 -3.67
N THR A 31 -9.74 5.77 -3.30
CA THR A 31 -10.58 6.44 -2.30
C THR A 31 -11.69 7.26 -2.99
N HIS A 32 -12.70 7.66 -2.23
CA HIS A 32 -13.89 8.39 -2.70
C HIS A 32 -13.60 9.74 -3.38
N ASP A 33 -12.48 10.35 -3.01
CA ASP A 33 -11.98 11.67 -3.40
C ASP A 33 -11.18 11.65 -4.71
N ARG A 34 -11.18 10.52 -5.44
CA ARG A 34 -10.46 10.27 -6.71
C ARG A 34 -8.93 10.33 -6.61
N THR A 35 -8.37 10.54 -5.42
CA THR A 35 -6.94 10.41 -5.17
C THR A 35 -6.61 8.92 -5.15
N ALA A 36 -5.89 8.44 -6.16
CA ALA A 36 -5.43 7.04 -6.17
C ALA A 36 -4.07 6.97 -5.49
N LEU A 37 -4.02 6.35 -4.30
CA LEU A 37 -2.75 6.01 -3.67
C LEU A 37 -2.18 4.76 -4.33
N VAL A 38 -0.90 4.80 -4.66
CA VAL A 38 -0.21 3.72 -5.37
C VAL A 38 1.05 3.36 -4.62
N GLY A 39 1.13 2.13 -4.13
CA GLY A 39 2.35 1.52 -3.61
C GLY A 39 3.01 0.61 -4.65
N THR A 40 4.32 0.46 -4.57
CA THR A 40 5.11 -0.38 -5.48
C THR A 40 6.07 -1.29 -4.73
N GLY A 41 6.30 -2.48 -5.26
CA GLY A 41 7.20 -3.47 -4.66
C GLY A 41 7.96 -4.24 -5.72
N LEU A 42 9.20 -4.58 -5.41
CA LEU A 42 10.07 -5.39 -6.25
C LEU A 42 10.59 -6.58 -5.47
N ALA A 43 10.62 -7.74 -6.09
CA ALA A 43 11.35 -8.92 -5.64
C ALA A 43 12.33 -9.32 -6.73
N ARG A 44 13.55 -9.71 -6.33
CA ARG A 44 14.57 -10.21 -7.23
C ARG A 44 14.90 -11.63 -6.80
N LEU A 45 14.83 -12.56 -7.73
CA LEU A 45 15.34 -13.90 -7.49
C LEU A 45 16.87 -13.83 -7.31
N ASN A 46 17.38 -14.42 -6.23
CA ASN A 46 18.82 -14.61 -6.10
C ASN A 46 19.28 -15.62 -7.17
N PRO A 47 20.36 -15.36 -7.94
CA PRO A 47 20.81 -16.26 -9.00
C PRO A 47 21.09 -17.71 -8.56
N THR A 48 21.31 -17.94 -7.27
CA THR A 48 21.54 -19.28 -6.71
C THR A 48 20.27 -19.98 -6.25
N ASP A 49 19.14 -19.28 -6.19
CA ASP A 49 17.89 -19.82 -5.66
C ASP A 49 17.08 -20.49 -6.77
N ARG A 50 16.26 -21.46 -6.38
CA ARG A 50 15.29 -22.05 -7.30
C ARG A 50 14.31 -20.97 -7.74
N ASP A 51 14.14 -20.82 -9.05
CA ASP A 51 13.13 -19.94 -9.62
C ASP A 51 11.73 -20.44 -9.26
N VAL A 52 11.12 -19.82 -8.25
CA VAL A 52 9.75 -20.08 -7.82
C VAL A 52 8.97 -18.76 -7.97
N PRO A 53 8.24 -18.58 -9.08
CA PRO A 53 7.54 -17.34 -9.40
C PRO A 53 6.60 -16.85 -8.28
N GLU A 54 5.92 -17.78 -7.60
CA GLU A 54 4.97 -17.47 -6.54
C GLU A 54 5.60 -16.75 -5.35
N ILE A 55 6.82 -17.13 -4.93
CA ILE A 55 7.53 -16.47 -3.81
C ILE A 55 7.90 -15.03 -4.19
N GLY A 56 8.34 -14.81 -5.43
CA GLY A 56 8.62 -13.47 -5.95
C GLY A 56 7.38 -12.59 -5.96
N ALA A 57 6.24 -13.14 -6.37
CA ALA A 57 4.96 -12.45 -6.39
C ALA A 57 4.47 -12.07 -4.99
N GLU A 58 4.52 -12.99 -4.03
CA GLU A 58 4.16 -12.73 -2.64
C GLU A 58 5.03 -11.62 -2.04
N LEU A 59 6.36 -11.72 -2.20
CA LEU A 59 7.29 -10.74 -1.65
C LEU A 59 7.14 -9.36 -2.30
N ALA A 60 7.01 -9.31 -3.62
CA ALA A 60 6.77 -8.05 -4.33
C ALA A 60 5.45 -7.42 -3.89
N THR A 61 4.41 -8.23 -3.72
CA THR A 61 3.08 -7.78 -3.26
C THR A 61 3.14 -7.23 -1.84
N ALA A 62 3.76 -7.94 -0.90
CA ALA A 62 3.92 -7.48 0.48
C ALA A 62 4.65 -6.12 0.54
N ARG A 63 5.70 -5.95 -0.27
CA ARG A 63 6.44 -4.68 -0.38
C ARG A 63 5.56 -3.56 -0.96
N ALA A 64 4.76 -3.85 -1.99
CA ALA A 64 3.84 -2.87 -2.56
C ALA A 64 2.74 -2.44 -1.57
N LEU A 65 2.24 -3.37 -0.76
CA LEU A 65 1.26 -3.08 0.29
C LEU A 65 1.88 -2.28 1.44
N HIS A 66 3.14 -2.53 1.80
CA HIS A 66 3.85 -1.74 2.79
C HIS A 66 4.06 -0.29 2.34
N ASP A 67 4.55 -0.07 1.10
CA ASP A 67 4.67 1.27 0.50
C ASP A 67 3.29 1.96 0.42
N LEU A 68 2.23 1.23 0.09
CA LEU A 68 0.88 1.77 0.09
C LEU A 68 0.40 2.18 1.49
N ALA A 69 0.70 1.40 2.53
CA ALA A 69 0.37 1.72 3.91
C ALA A 69 1.08 2.99 4.38
N ASP A 70 2.38 3.12 4.10
CA ASP A 70 3.15 4.32 4.45
C ASP A 70 2.58 5.57 3.77
N ARG A 71 2.18 5.46 2.50
CA ARG A 71 1.53 6.56 1.77
C ARG A 71 0.16 6.93 2.33
N LEU A 72 -0.64 5.93 2.71
CA LEU A 72 -1.95 6.16 3.31
C LEU A 72 -1.83 6.85 4.68
N LEU A 73 -0.84 6.44 5.48
CA LEU A 73 -0.51 7.13 6.73
C LEU A 73 -0.06 8.57 6.48
N GLY A 74 0.80 8.80 5.48
CA GLY A 74 1.22 10.16 5.09
C GLY A 74 0.04 11.04 4.64
N ALA A 75 -0.90 10.49 3.88
CA ALA A 75 -2.13 11.19 3.49
C ALA A 75 -2.97 11.56 4.71
N ALA A 76 -3.17 10.63 5.65
CA ALA A 76 -3.91 10.90 6.88
C ALA A 76 -3.25 11.97 7.76
N VAL A 77 -1.91 11.99 7.85
CA VAL A 77 -1.19 13.07 8.55
C VAL A 77 -1.44 14.41 7.88
N GLY A 78 -1.36 14.48 6.54
CA GLY A 78 -1.65 15.69 5.79
C GLY A 78 -3.08 16.19 6.05
N ASP A 79 -4.06 15.30 5.97
CA ASP A 79 -5.47 15.63 6.23
C ASP A 79 -5.69 16.14 7.66
N ILE A 80 -5.02 15.54 8.66
CA ILE A 80 -5.09 16.00 10.05
C ILE A 80 -4.49 17.40 10.19
N ALA A 81 -3.29 17.63 9.65
CA ALA A 81 -2.62 18.92 9.71
C ALA A 81 -3.47 20.03 9.05
N ASP A 82 -4.11 19.72 7.92
CA ASP A 82 -5.00 20.66 7.22
C ASP A 82 -6.24 21.03 8.06
N VAL A 83 -6.78 20.10 8.85
CA VAL A 83 -7.93 20.36 9.73
C VAL A 83 -7.50 21.07 11.02
N THR A 84 -6.39 20.66 11.64
CA THR A 84 -5.94 21.18 12.95
C THR A 84 -5.17 22.48 12.84
N HIS A 85 -4.59 22.80 11.68
CA HIS A 85 -3.64 23.90 11.46
C HIS A 85 -2.37 23.78 12.31
N GLU A 86 -1.98 22.56 12.67
CA GLU A 86 -0.78 22.24 13.44
C GLU A 86 0.12 21.27 12.63
N ASP A 87 1.44 21.37 12.81
CA ASP A 87 2.39 20.40 12.23
C ASP A 87 2.31 19.08 13.00
N VAL A 88 1.88 18.01 12.35
CA VAL A 88 1.75 16.66 12.94
C VAL A 88 2.75 15.70 12.29
N GLU A 89 3.56 14.98 13.08
CA GLU A 89 4.41 13.90 12.58
C GLU A 89 3.76 12.53 12.78
N LEU A 90 4.12 11.56 11.92
CA LEU A 90 3.64 10.17 12.02
C LEU A 90 3.93 9.51 13.38
N ARG A 91 4.97 9.97 14.09
CA ARG A 91 5.34 9.45 15.42
C ARG A 91 4.36 9.87 16.51
N ASP A 92 3.55 10.88 16.24
CA ASP A 92 2.59 11.46 17.18
C ASP A 92 1.22 10.73 17.13
N LEU A 93 1.01 9.92 16.09
CA LEU A 93 -0.17 9.07 15.91
C LEU A 93 0.07 7.69 16.56
N ARG A 94 -0.05 7.62 17.89
CA ARG A 94 0.10 6.38 18.67
C ARG A 94 -1.22 5.80 19.16
#